data_AF-A0A3Q2XWM0-F1
#
_entry.id   AF-A0A3Q2XWM0-F1
#
_cell.length_a   1.000
_cell.length_b   1.000
_cell.length_c   1.000
_cell.angle_alpha   90.00
_cell.angle_beta   90.00
_cell.angle_gamma   90.00
#
_symmetry.space_group_name_H-M   'P 1'
#
loop_
_entity.id
_entity.type
_entity.pdbx_description
1 polymer ?
#
loop_
_entity_poly.entity_id
_entity_poly.type
_entity_poly.pdbx_seq_one_letter_code
_entity_poly.pdbx_strand_id
1 'polypeptide(L)'
;MPISVDPESKPGEYVLKSLFAAFATMSEHKIRVIMAEPLEKPLSKSLQRGEDLQFDQLMSTMSSLAEYCLPSILRTLFDWYKRQVGLEEELHEYRPRANTKSKTDEQQRDYLLERRDLAIDFIFSLALIEVLKQMPLHPVPDSSVNEVINSAFQHFRYKEGYHGPNTGNMHTAADLYAEVIGVLAQSK
;
A
#
# COMPACT_ATOMS: atom_id res chain seq x y z
N MET A 1 5.10 -11.30 -11.91
CA MET A 1 4.49 -12.01 -13.06
C MET A 1 3.16 -11.35 -13.35
N PRO A 2 2.75 -11.13 -14.62
CA PRO A 2 1.40 -10.64 -14.90
C PRO A 2 0.38 -11.60 -14.29
N ILE A 3 -0.57 -11.07 -13.52
CA ILE A 3 -1.63 -11.85 -12.90
C ILE A 3 -2.56 -12.31 -14.04
N SER A 4 -2.51 -13.60 -14.38
CA SER A 4 -3.38 -14.20 -15.40
C SER A 4 -4.80 -14.34 -14.84
N VAL A 5 -5.78 -13.79 -15.57
CA VAL A 5 -7.20 -13.90 -15.21
C VAL A 5 -7.88 -14.81 -16.22
N ASP A 6 -8.54 -15.86 -15.72
CA ASP A 6 -9.26 -16.84 -16.54
C ASP A 6 -10.51 -16.22 -17.19
N PRO A 7 -10.59 -16.13 -18.53
CA PRO A 7 -11.75 -15.60 -19.24
C PRO A 7 -13.03 -16.43 -19.05
N GLU A 8 -12.91 -17.71 -18.67
CA GLU A 8 -14.05 -18.62 -18.47
C GLU A 8 -14.64 -18.52 -17.05
N SER A 9 -14.08 -17.67 -16.19
CA SER A 9 -14.61 -17.44 -14.85
C SER A 9 -15.94 -16.69 -14.88
N LYS A 10 -16.72 -16.81 -13.78
CA LYS A 10 -18.01 -16.10 -13.66
C LYS A 10 -17.79 -14.60 -13.85
N PRO A 11 -18.69 -13.85 -14.51
CA PRO A 11 -18.46 -12.45 -14.84
C PRO A 11 -18.06 -11.56 -13.65
N GLY A 12 -18.69 -11.72 -12.48
CA GLY A 12 -18.30 -10.96 -11.28
C GLY A 12 -16.92 -11.32 -10.73
N GLU A 13 -16.52 -12.59 -10.84
CA GLU A 13 -15.19 -13.06 -10.46
C GLU A 13 -14.13 -12.56 -11.44
N TYR A 14 -14.42 -12.59 -12.73
CA TYR A 14 -13.57 -12.04 -13.78
C TYR A 14 -13.30 -10.55 -13.53
N VAL A 15 -14.35 -9.76 -13.25
CA VAL A 15 -14.24 -8.32 -12.97
C VAL A 15 -13.39 -8.08 -11.73
N LEU A 16 -13.64 -8.79 -10.62
CA LEU A 16 -12.87 -8.64 -9.38
C LEU A 16 -11.40 -8.97 -9.56
N LYS A 17 -11.10 -10.11 -10.21
CA LYS A 17 -9.74 -10.56 -10.48
C LYS A 17 -9.01 -9.59 -11.43
N SER A 18 -9.68 -9.11 -12.47
CA SER A 18 -9.12 -8.15 -13.43
C SER A 18 -8.80 -6.81 -12.77
N LEU A 19 -9.72 -6.28 -11.96
CA LEU A 19 -9.51 -5.03 -11.24
C LEU A 19 -8.34 -5.14 -10.27
N PHE A 20 -8.26 -6.24 -9.52
CA PHE A 20 -7.15 -6.46 -8.60
C PHE A 20 -5.81 -6.68 -9.32
N ALA A 21 -5.83 -7.37 -10.46
CA ALA A 21 -4.66 -7.53 -11.31
C ALA A 21 -4.14 -6.19 -11.83
N ALA A 22 -5.04 -5.31 -12.26
CA ALA A 22 -4.70 -3.94 -12.64
C ALA A 22 -4.11 -3.16 -11.47
N PHE A 23 -4.76 -3.22 -10.29
CA PHE A 23 -4.26 -2.59 -9.06
C PHE A 23 -2.85 -3.05 -8.70
N ALA A 24 -2.62 -4.36 -8.61
CA ALA A 24 -1.31 -4.90 -8.26
C ALA A 24 -0.24 -4.51 -9.29
N THR A 25 -0.55 -4.60 -10.59
CA THR A 25 0.38 -4.28 -11.67
C THR A 25 0.76 -2.80 -11.67
N MET A 26 -0.22 -1.90 -11.53
CA MET A 26 0.03 -0.45 -11.48
C MET A 26 0.78 -0.07 -10.20
N SER A 27 0.45 -0.67 -9.06
CA SER A 27 1.15 -0.43 -7.79
C SER A 27 2.61 -0.88 -7.86
N GLU A 28 2.89 -2.07 -8.39
CA GLU A 28 4.25 -2.56 -8.62
C GLU A 28 5.04 -1.66 -9.59
N HIS A 29 4.37 -1.13 -10.62
CA HIS A 29 5.00 -0.17 -11.52
C HIS A 29 5.35 1.13 -10.80
N LYS A 30 4.41 1.72 -10.04
CA LYS A 30 4.63 2.94 -9.26
C LYS A 30 5.75 2.79 -8.24
N ILE A 31 5.77 1.69 -7.48
CA ILE A 31 6.83 1.39 -6.52
C ILE A 31 8.18 1.35 -7.23
N ARG A 32 8.29 0.66 -8.38
CA ARG A 32 9.54 0.63 -9.16
C ARG A 32 9.99 2.01 -9.63
N VAL A 33 9.07 2.86 -10.08
CA VAL A 33 9.39 4.25 -10.47
C VAL A 33 9.92 5.03 -9.27
N ILE A 34 9.22 4.99 -8.13
CA ILE A 34 9.61 5.68 -6.89
C ILE A 34 10.99 5.25 -6.38
N MET A 35 11.32 3.97 -6.53
CA MET A 35 12.63 3.42 -6.17
C MET A 35 13.76 3.93 -7.05
N ALA A 36 13.45 4.43 -8.25
CA ALA A 36 14.40 5.07 -9.15
C ALA A 36 14.47 6.59 -8.98
N GLU A 37 13.58 7.19 -8.19
CA GLU A 37 13.57 8.62 -7.90
C GLU A 37 14.60 8.98 -6.80
N PRO A 38 15.07 10.24 -6.77
CA PRO A 38 15.91 10.73 -5.67
C PRO A 38 15.24 10.53 -4.31
N LEU A 39 16.01 10.16 -3.28
CA LEU A 39 15.50 9.93 -1.93
C LEU A 39 14.84 11.18 -1.34
N GLU A 40 15.30 12.37 -1.74
CA GLU A 40 14.81 13.67 -1.31
C GLU A 40 13.45 14.03 -1.93
N LYS A 41 13.06 13.37 -3.04
CA LYS A 41 11.75 13.61 -3.66
C LYS A 41 10.66 13.05 -2.74
N PRO A 42 9.70 13.87 -2.27
CA PRO A 42 8.62 13.38 -1.43
C PRO A 42 7.71 12.40 -2.19
N LEU A 43 7.26 11.34 -1.52
CA LEU A 43 6.34 10.36 -2.12
C LEU A 43 5.01 10.98 -2.57
N SER A 44 4.56 12.02 -1.86
CA SER A 44 3.34 12.76 -2.22
C SER A 44 3.41 13.39 -3.61
N LYS A 45 4.60 13.69 -4.14
CA LYS A 45 4.77 14.20 -5.52
C LYS A 45 4.69 13.14 -6.61
N SER A 46 4.46 11.89 -6.24
CA SER A 46 4.36 10.76 -7.17
C SER A 46 3.12 9.89 -6.93
N LEU A 47 2.59 9.90 -5.69
CA LEU A 47 1.49 9.04 -5.26
C LEU A 47 0.23 9.78 -4.81
N GLN A 48 0.30 11.07 -4.46
CA GLN A 48 -0.87 11.78 -3.98
C GLN A 48 -1.97 11.79 -5.05
N ARG A 49 -3.24 11.81 -4.59
CA ARG A 49 -4.41 12.00 -5.45
C ARG A 49 -4.20 13.21 -6.39
N GLY A 50 -4.46 13.02 -7.67
CA GLY A 50 -4.28 14.03 -8.72
C GLY A 50 -2.92 13.97 -9.44
N GLU A 51 -1.93 13.26 -8.91
CA GLU A 51 -0.62 13.10 -9.56
C GLU A 51 -0.66 12.03 -10.69
N ASP A 52 -1.59 11.08 -10.62
CA ASP A 52 -1.81 10.07 -11.67
C ASP A 52 -3.29 9.75 -11.83
N LEU A 53 -3.89 10.35 -12.86
CA LEU A 53 -5.31 10.20 -13.18
C LEU A 53 -5.72 8.76 -13.51
N GLN A 54 -4.82 7.94 -14.06
CA GLN A 54 -5.15 6.54 -14.35
C GLN A 54 -5.24 5.73 -13.06
N PHE A 55 -4.33 5.97 -12.13
CA PHE A 55 -4.37 5.34 -10.82
C PHE A 55 -5.54 5.84 -9.97
N ASP A 56 -5.85 7.13 -10.03
CA ASP A 56 -7.02 7.70 -9.35
C ASP A 56 -8.32 7.08 -9.88
N GLN A 57 -8.44 6.90 -11.20
CA GLN A 57 -9.58 6.22 -11.81
C GLN A 57 -9.69 4.75 -11.35
N LEU A 58 -8.56 4.06 -11.22
CA LEU A 58 -8.52 2.69 -10.69
C LEU A 58 -9.02 2.64 -9.25
N MET A 59 -8.55 3.56 -8.40
CA MET A 59 -8.99 3.70 -7.01
C MET A 59 -10.48 4.00 -6.90
N SER A 60 -10.99 4.92 -7.72
CA SER A 60 -12.42 5.20 -7.81
C SER A 60 -13.23 3.95 -8.23
N THR A 61 -12.71 3.17 -9.18
CA THR A 61 -13.36 1.93 -9.64
C THR A 61 -13.39 0.87 -8.54
N MET A 62 -12.31 0.74 -7.77
CA MET A 62 -12.27 -0.13 -6.57
C MET A 62 -13.28 0.31 -5.52
N SER A 63 -13.45 1.61 -5.28
CA SER A 63 -14.46 2.14 -4.37
C SER A 63 -15.88 1.77 -4.84
N SER A 64 -16.22 2.02 -6.10
CA SER A 64 -17.54 1.66 -6.64
C SER A 64 -17.82 0.16 -6.60
N LEU A 65 -16.81 -0.68 -6.78
CA LEU A 65 -17.00 -2.14 -6.65
C LEU A 65 -17.15 -2.58 -5.18
N ALA A 66 -16.53 -1.86 -4.25
CA ALA A 66 -16.65 -2.11 -2.82
C ALA A 66 -18.10 -1.92 -2.32
N GLU A 67 -18.91 -1.12 -3.01
CA GLU A 67 -20.36 -1.04 -2.78
C GLU A 67 -21.09 -2.38 -2.88
N TYR A 68 -20.48 -3.44 -3.42
CA TYR A 68 -21.13 -4.75 -3.56
C TYR A 68 -20.36 -5.89 -2.87
N CYS A 69 -19.07 -5.69 -2.60
CA CYS A 69 -18.20 -6.76 -2.10
C CYS A 69 -17.03 -6.24 -1.24
N LEU A 70 -17.25 -5.19 -0.46
CA LEU A 70 -16.24 -4.60 0.43
C LEU A 70 -15.44 -5.62 1.25
N PRO A 71 -16.04 -6.63 1.94
CA PRO A 71 -15.27 -7.61 2.71
C PRO A 71 -14.26 -8.40 1.85
N SER A 72 -14.63 -8.74 0.61
CA SER A 72 -13.75 -9.45 -0.32
C SER A 72 -12.61 -8.55 -0.80
N ILE A 73 -12.90 -7.28 -1.09
CA ILE A 73 -11.88 -6.31 -1.52
C ILE A 73 -10.89 -6.03 -0.38
N LEU A 74 -11.39 -5.77 0.83
CA LEU A 74 -10.56 -5.55 2.02
C LEU A 74 -9.61 -6.73 2.26
N ARG A 75 -10.15 -7.97 2.28
CA ARG A 75 -9.32 -9.17 2.47
C ARG A 75 -8.22 -9.26 1.41
N THR A 76 -8.57 -9.04 0.15
CA THR A 76 -7.61 -9.13 -0.96
C THR A 76 -6.55 -8.02 -0.89
N LEU A 77 -6.93 -6.80 -0.49
CA LEU A 77 -5.99 -5.70 -0.24
C LEU A 77 -5.00 -6.04 0.88
N PHE A 78 -5.48 -6.58 2.00
CA PHE A 78 -4.61 -7.03 3.10
C PHE A 78 -3.68 -8.17 2.66
N ASP A 79 -4.18 -9.12 1.87
CA ASP A 79 -3.36 -10.20 1.32
C ASP A 79 -2.25 -9.66 0.41
N TRP A 80 -2.53 -8.64 -0.40
CA TRP A 80 -1.49 -7.97 -1.20
C TRP A 80 -0.49 -7.22 -0.33
N TYR A 81 -0.96 -6.46 0.66
CA TYR A 81 -0.08 -5.74 1.58
C TYR A 81 0.89 -6.70 2.31
N LYS A 82 0.37 -7.79 2.88
CA LYS A 82 1.18 -8.83 3.55
C LYS A 82 2.20 -9.47 2.61
N ARG A 83 1.83 -9.71 1.34
CA ARG A 83 2.77 -10.21 0.32
C ARG A 83 3.88 -9.20 0.01
N GLN A 84 3.57 -7.90 -0.02
CA GLN A 84 4.59 -6.88 -0.23
C GLN A 84 5.61 -6.83 0.93
N VAL A 85 5.13 -6.98 2.17
CA VAL A 85 5.99 -7.06 3.36
C VAL A 85 6.87 -8.32 3.32
N GLY A 86 6.30 -9.49 3.01
CA GLY A 86 7.07 -10.75 2.93
C GLY A 86 8.16 -10.78 1.85
N LEU A 87 8.02 -10.02 0.76
CA LEU A 87 9.06 -9.86 -0.26
C LEU A 87 10.34 -9.20 0.27
N GLU A 88 10.26 -8.45 1.37
CA GLU A 88 11.42 -7.83 2.00
C GLU A 88 12.33 -8.88 2.68
N GLU A 89 11.75 -9.90 3.29
CA GLU A 89 12.48 -11.00 3.96
C GLU A 89 13.33 -11.79 2.94
N GLU A 90 12.77 -12.10 1.75
CA GLU A 90 13.51 -12.76 0.66
C GLU A 90 14.71 -11.92 0.15
N LEU A 91 14.57 -10.59 0.11
CA LEU A 91 15.65 -9.68 -0.32
C LEU A 91 16.78 -9.56 0.73
N HIS A 92 16.47 -9.79 2.00
CA HIS A 92 17.44 -9.82 3.09
C HIS A 92 18.20 -11.15 3.16
N GLU A 93 17.55 -12.28 2.87
CA GLU A 93 18.16 -13.61 2.93
C GLU A 93 19.18 -13.88 1.82
N TYR A 94 19.07 -13.24 0.65
CA TYR A 94 20.00 -13.43 -0.49
C TYR A 94 21.43 -12.90 -0.25
N ARG A 95 21.83 -12.55 0.97
CA ARG A 95 23.18 -12.03 1.29
C ARG A 95 24.28 -13.04 0.91
N PRO A 96 25.13 -12.78 -0.10
CA PRO A 96 26.34 -13.57 -0.31
C PRO A 96 27.27 -13.33 0.88
N ARG A 97 27.79 -14.39 1.49
CA ARG A 97 28.66 -14.37 2.69
C ARG A 97 29.98 -13.58 2.56
N ALA A 98 30.26 -12.99 1.40
CA ALA A 98 31.45 -12.20 1.14
C ALA A 98 31.04 -10.84 0.58
N ASN A 99 30.91 -9.82 1.41
CA ASN A 99 30.77 -8.44 0.93
C ASN A 99 31.50 -7.48 1.87
N THR A 100 32.64 -6.97 1.42
CA THR A 100 33.35 -5.81 1.98
C THR A 100 32.65 -4.53 1.53
N LYS A 101 31.38 -4.33 1.88
CA LYS A 101 30.66 -3.08 1.56
C LYS A 101 30.94 -2.02 2.63
N SER A 102 31.01 -0.77 2.21
CA SER A 102 31.29 0.34 3.12
C SER A 102 30.04 0.66 3.96
N LYS A 103 30.22 1.25 5.15
CA LYS A 103 29.11 1.67 6.02
C LYS A 103 28.11 2.59 5.32
N THR A 104 28.58 3.42 4.38
CA THR A 104 27.76 4.34 3.60
C THR A 104 26.83 3.61 2.62
N ASP A 105 27.32 2.53 1.99
CA ASP A 105 26.53 1.75 1.03
C ASP A 105 25.42 0.95 1.72
N GLU A 106 25.67 0.46 2.94
CA GLU A 106 24.67 -0.21 3.77
C GLU A 106 23.57 0.79 4.17
N GLN A 107 23.96 1.97 4.66
CA GLN A 107 23.00 3.02 5.05
C GLN A 107 22.12 3.49 3.88
N GLN A 108 22.69 3.65 2.68
CA GLN A 108 21.91 4.04 1.50
C GLN A 108 20.92 2.94 1.08
N ARG A 109 21.30 1.66 1.22
CA ARG A 109 20.38 0.54 0.96
C ARG A 109 19.22 0.55 1.96
N ASP A 110 19.49 0.78 3.24
CA ASP A 110 18.46 0.82 4.27
C ASP A 110 17.44 1.94 3.99
N TYR A 111 17.90 3.13 3.58
CA TYR A 111 16.99 4.20 3.15
C TYR A 111 16.14 3.86 1.93
N LEU A 112 16.66 3.07 0.99
CA LEU A 112 15.89 2.61 -0.17
C LEU A 112 14.82 1.59 0.22
N LEU A 113 15.15 0.64 1.11
CA LEU A 113 14.19 -0.34 1.62
C LEU A 113 13.06 0.35 2.38
N GLU A 114 13.41 1.25 3.29
CA GLU A 114 12.44 2.05 4.03
C GLU A 114 11.55 2.90 3.09
N ARG A 115 12.13 3.47 2.03
CA ARG A 115 11.36 4.21 1.02
C ARG A 115 10.36 3.32 0.28
N ARG A 116 10.74 2.07 -0.04
CA ARG A 116 9.86 1.08 -0.66
C ARG A 116 8.66 0.80 0.23
N ASP A 117 8.90 0.58 1.52
CA ASP A 117 7.84 0.22 2.46
C ASP A 117 6.88 1.39 2.66
N LEU A 118 7.41 2.61 2.77
CA LEU A 118 6.58 3.82 2.81
C LEU A 118 5.75 4.01 1.53
N ALA A 119 6.26 3.62 0.36
CA ALA A 119 5.49 3.66 -0.88
C ALA A 119 4.35 2.62 -0.89
N ILE A 120 4.60 1.42 -0.36
CA ILE A 120 3.59 0.38 -0.18
C ILE A 120 2.51 0.86 0.79
N ASP A 121 2.90 1.42 1.93
CA ASP A 121 2.01 2.00 2.94
C ASP A 121 1.12 3.10 2.37
N PHE A 122 1.72 3.99 1.57
CA PHE A 122 1.01 5.10 0.95
C PHE A 122 -0.07 4.57 -0.01
N ILE A 123 0.30 3.67 -0.91
CA ILE A 123 -0.64 3.05 -1.87
C ILE A 123 -1.75 2.29 -1.13
N PHE A 124 -1.37 1.50 -0.12
CA PHE A 124 -2.33 0.73 0.68
C PHE A 124 -3.31 1.65 1.41
N SER A 125 -2.82 2.73 2.01
CA SER A 125 -3.65 3.71 2.70
C SER A 125 -4.62 4.41 1.76
N LEU A 126 -4.18 4.81 0.56
CA LEU A 126 -5.08 5.37 -0.46
C LEU A 126 -6.20 4.39 -0.84
N ALA A 127 -5.85 3.12 -1.07
CA ALA A 127 -6.84 2.10 -1.39
C ALA A 127 -7.83 1.90 -0.24
N LEU A 128 -7.34 1.80 1.01
CA LEU A 128 -8.18 1.69 2.19
C LEU A 128 -9.14 2.87 2.35
N ILE A 129 -8.65 4.10 2.21
CA ILE A 129 -9.48 5.30 2.30
C ILE A 129 -10.62 5.24 1.28
N GLU A 130 -10.33 4.83 0.04
CA GLU A 130 -11.35 4.80 -1.01
C GLU A 130 -12.39 3.70 -0.83
N VAL A 131 -11.98 2.49 -0.42
CA VAL A 131 -12.94 1.37 -0.27
C VAL A 131 -13.73 1.46 1.03
N LEU A 132 -13.14 1.97 2.12
CA LEU A 132 -13.81 2.05 3.43
C LEU A 132 -14.95 3.09 3.45
N LYS A 133 -14.99 4.03 2.50
CA LYS A 133 -16.15 4.93 2.31
C LYS A 133 -17.47 4.19 2.10
N GLN A 134 -17.42 2.94 1.64
CA GLN A 134 -18.61 2.11 1.38
C GLN A 134 -19.08 1.29 2.59
N MET A 135 -18.39 1.38 3.73
CA MET A 135 -18.77 0.66 4.95
C MET A 135 -20.22 0.91 5.43
N PRO A 136 -20.80 2.12 5.31
CA PRO A 136 -22.20 2.34 5.69
C PRO A 136 -23.21 1.47 4.91
N LEU A 137 -22.85 1.06 3.69
CA LEU A 137 -23.69 0.20 2.84
C LEU A 137 -23.50 -1.28 3.17
N HIS A 138 -22.27 -1.66 3.53
CA HIS A 138 -21.88 -3.03 3.82
C HIS A 138 -21.06 -3.11 5.11
N PRO A 139 -21.71 -3.30 6.28
CA PRO A 139 -20.99 -3.43 7.53
C PRO A 139 -20.01 -4.60 7.45
N VAL A 140 -18.76 -4.29 7.77
CA VAL A 140 -17.64 -5.24 7.72
C VAL A 140 -17.51 -5.91 9.10
N PRO A 141 -17.11 -7.19 9.19
CA PRO A 141 -16.87 -7.84 10.47
C PRO A 141 -15.89 -7.06 11.36
N ASP A 142 -16.13 -7.05 12.67
CA ASP A 142 -15.28 -6.36 13.65
C ASP A 142 -13.81 -6.82 13.59
N SER A 143 -13.54 -8.06 13.18
CA SER A 143 -12.19 -8.57 12.97
C SER A 143 -11.42 -7.79 11.90
N SER A 144 -12.05 -7.47 10.77
CA SER A 144 -11.43 -6.68 9.70
C SER A 144 -11.30 -5.21 10.09
N VAL A 145 -12.26 -4.66 10.84
CA VAL A 145 -12.16 -3.31 11.43
C VAL A 145 -10.94 -3.23 12.34
N ASN A 146 -10.77 -4.22 13.23
CA ASN A 146 -9.61 -4.30 14.11
C ASN A 146 -8.30 -4.47 13.33
N GLU A 147 -8.30 -5.20 12.20
CA GLU A 147 -7.12 -5.33 11.34
C GLU A 147 -6.70 -3.98 10.74
N VAL A 148 -7.65 -3.16 10.27
CA VAL A 148 -7.40 -1.79 9.81
C VAL A 148 -6.84 -0.91 10.93
N ILE A 149 -7.46 -0.95 12.12
CA ILE A 149 -7.02 -0.17 13.28
C ILE A 149 -5.60 -0.56 13.68
N ASN A 150 -5.34 -1.86 13.78
CA ASN A 150 -4.03 -2.37 14.15
C ASN A 150 -2.96 -1.97 13.13
N SER A 151 -3.27 -1.98 11.83
CA SER A 151 -2.38 -1.50 10.77
C SER A 151 -2.02 -0.03 11.00
N ALA A 152 -3.03 0.85 11.11
CA ALA A 152 -2.80 2.28 11.30
C ALA A 152 -1.97 2.60 12.56
N PHE A 153 -2.25 1.90 13.66
CA PHE A 153 -1.53 2.11 14.93
C PHE A 153 -0.05 1.71 14.88
N GLN A 154 0.38 0.83 13.97
CA GLN A 154 1.81 0.59 13.78
C GLN A 154 2.55 1.84 13.28
N HIS A 155 1.89 2.71 12.50
CA HIS A 155 2.49 3.92 11.94
C HIS A 155 2.44 5.14 12.86
N PHE A 156 1.67 5.08 13.95
CA PHE A 156 1.68 6.12 14.99
C PHE A 156 2.70 5.88 16.10
N ARG A 157 3.40 4.75 16.09
CA ARG A 157 4.43 4.48 17.08
C ARG A 157 5.60 5.43 16.88
N TYR A 158 5.90 6.21 17.92
CA TYR A 158 7.09 7.05 17.99
C TYR A 158 8.33 6.17 17.78
N LYS A 159 9.06 6.40 16.69
CA LYS A 159 10.41 5.85 16.52
C LYS A 159 11.41 6.95 16.90
N GLU A 160 12.14 6.72 17.99
CA GLU A 160 13.21 7.60 18.42
C GLU A 160 14.32 7.58 17.34
N GLY A 161 14.73 8.75 16.84
CA GLY A 161 15.81 8.85 15.86
C GLY A 161 15.41 8.94 14.38
N TYR A 162 14.29 9.60 14.03
CA TYR A 162 13.98 9.97 12.65
C TYR A 162 15.06 10.89 12.05
N HIS A 163 16.10 10.28 11.50
CA HIS A 163 17.20 10.97 10.84
C HIS A 163 17.46 10.29 9.51
N GLY A 164 16.96 10.89 8.43
CA GLY A 164 17.15 10.37 7.08
C GLY A 164 16.26 11.09 6.06
N PRO A 165 16.47 10.82 4.77
CA PRO A 165 15.71 11.46 3.70
C PRO A 165 14.22 11.10 3.71
N ASN A 166 13.83 10.01 4.38
CA ASN A 166 12.45 9.51 4.43
C ASN A 166 11.59 10.07 5.56
N THR A 167 12.14 10.86 6.49
CA THR A 167 11.38 11.36 7.66
C THR A 167 10.08 12.07 7.26
N GLY A 168 10.11 12.92 6.23
CA GLY A 168 8.90 13.59 5.73
C GLY A 168 7.86 12.61 5.15
N ASN A 169 8.32 11.54 4.51
CA ASN A 169 7.45 10.50 3.96
C ASN A 169 6.79 9.67 5.06
N MET A 170 7.46 9.45 6.19
CA MET A 170 6.89 8.76 7.36
C MET A 170 5.75 9.57 7.98
N HIS A 171 5.93 10.88 8.14
CA HIS A 171 4.85 11.75 8.61
C HIS A 171 3.67 11.73 7.64
N THR A 172 3.94 11.79 6.33
CA THR A 172 2.89 11.70 5.31
C THR A 172 2.14 10.36 5.38
N ALA A 173 2.84 9.24 5.56
CA ALA A 173 2.22 7.94 5.73
C ALA A 173 1.36 7.88 6.99
N ALA A 174 1.83 8.44 8.11
CA ALA A 174 1.03 8.55 9.32
C ALA A 174 -0.23 9.41 9.10
N ASP A 175 -0.14 10.54 8.40
CA ASP A 175 -1.30 11.37 8.07
C ASP A 175 -2.34 10.61 7.23
N LEU A 176 -1.89 9.80 6.27
CA LEU A 176 -2.78 8.94 5.47
C LEU A 176 -3.45 7.87 6.34
N TYR A 177 -2.72 7.21 7.24
CA TYR A 177 -3.32 6.26 8.17
C TYR A 177 -4.26 6.94 9.17
N ALA A 178 -4.04 8.20 9.52
CA ALA A 178 -5.00 8.99 10.29
C ALA A 178 -6.29 9.26 9.49
N GLU A 179 -6.18 9.53 8.18
CA GLU A 179 -7.33 9.64 7.28
C GLU A 179 -8.09 8.30 7.18
N VAL A 180 -7.40 7.16 7.08
CA VAL A 180 -8.01 5.81 7.13
C VAL A 180 -8.87 5.64 8.39
N ILE A 181 -8.33 5.97 9.56
CA ILE A 181 -9.08 5.90 10.83
C ILE A 181 -10.26 6.90 10.84
N GLY A 182 -10.08 8.08 10.26
CA GLY A 182 -11.13 9.08 10.12
C GLY A 182 -12.33 8.56 9.32
N VAL A 183 -12.08 7.93 8.17
CA VAL A 183 -13.14 7.31 7.34
C VAL A 183 -13.80 6.15 8.06
N LEU A 184 -13.01 5.32 8.75
CA LEU A 184 -13.52 4.21 9.55
C LEU A 184 -14.45 4.69 10.66
N ALA A 185 -14.11 5.79 11.33
CA ALA A 185 -14.90 6.38 12.41
C ALA A 185 -16.22 6.99 11.91
N GLN A 186 -16.24 7.58 10.72
CA GLN A 186 -17.46 8.13 10.09
C GLN A 186 -18.46 7.06 9.65
N SER A 187 -17.98 5.81 9.54
CA SER A 187 -18.77 4.68 9.05
C SER A 187 -19.50 3.91 10.15
N LYS A 188 -19.39 4.35 11.41
CA LYS A 188 -20.06 3.77 12.58
C LYS A 188 -21.13 4.68 13.15
#